data_AF-A0A258J813-F1
#
_entry.id   AF-A0A258J813-F1
#
_cell.length_a   1.000
_cell.length_b   1.000
_cell.length_c   1.000
_cell.angle_alpha   90.00
_cell.angle_beta   90.00
_cell.angle_gamma   90.00
#
_symmetry.space_group_name_H-M   'P 1'
#
loop_
_entity.id
_entity.type
_entity.pdbx_description
1 polymer ?
#
loop_
_entity_poly.entity_id
_entity_poly.type
_entity_poly.pdbx_seq_one_letter_code
_entity_poly.pdbx_strand_id
1 'polypeptide(L)'
;MSATTAKPTLWTPGDWNAFFGFGTNILVNMLVLTGLLRFVLKMPDSIVFGRILPALGLMMCLSTFYYAYLAYQLAKKTGRNDVCALPSGISVPHMFIVTFVIMLPITITTGDPIKGWEAGLVWVFFQSFILMIGGFIAPFIRKVTPRAALLGTLAGVSITFIA
;
A
#
# COMPACT_ATOMS: atom_id res chain seq x y z
N MET A 1 -23.65 -0.62 -37.76
CA MET A 1 -23.39 -1.69 -36.78
C MET A 1 -23.51 -1.09 -35.39
N SER A 2 -24.46 -1.59 -34.60
CA SER A 2 -24.88 -1.03 -33.32
C SER A 2 -23.74 -1.08 -32.30
N ALA A 3 -23.36 0.08 -31.75
CA ALA A 3 -22.42 0.15 -30.63
C ALA A 3 -23.13 -0.38 -29.38
N THR A 4 -22.89 -1.65 -29.05
CA THR A 4 -23.33 -2.21 -27.78
C THR A 4 -22.61 -1.47 -26.67
N THR A 5 -23.34 -0.57 -26.02
CA THR A 5 -22.95 0.10 -24.77
C THR A 5 -22.76 -0.94 -23.68
N ALA A 6 -21.60 -1.61 -23.66
CA ALA A 6 -21.26 -2.59 -22.64
C ALA A 6 -21.19 -1.86 -21.30
N LYS A 7 -22.22 -2.03 -20.46
CA LYS A 7 -22.17 -1.59 -19.07
C LYS A 7 -21.16 -2.50 -18.36
N PRO A 8 -20.04 -1.97 -17.85
CA PRO A 8 -19.07 -2.81 -17.16
C PRO A 8 -19.72 -3.46 -15.95
N THR A 9 -19.49 -4.76 -15.77
CA THR A 9 -20.00 -5.53 -14.63
C THR A 9 -19.31 -5.03 -13.36
N LEU A 10 -20.10 -4.51 -12.43
CA LEU A 10 -19.60 -3.92 -11.18
C LEU A 10 -19.19 -4.96 -10.13
N TRP A 11 -19.71 -6.19 -10.24
CA TRP A 11 -19.47 -7.25 -9.29
C TRP A 11 -19.46 -8.60 -10.01
N THR A 12 -18.45 -9.40 -9.74
CA THR A 12 -18.26 -10.75 -10.24
C THR A 12 -18.06 -11.72 -9.07
N PRO A 13 -18.35 -13.02 -9.23
CA PRO A 13 -18.13 -14.00 -8.16
C PRO A 13 -16.68 -14.05 -7.65
N GLY A 14 -15.70 -13.69 -8.49
CA GLY A 14 -14.28 -13.61 -8.11
C GLY A 14 -13.98 -12.50 -7.10
N ASP A 15 -14.83 -11.48 -6.99
CA ASP A 15 -14.66 -10.37 -6.04
C ASP A 15 -14.84 -10.83 -4.59
N TRP A 16 -15.54 -11.95 -4.35
CA TRP A 16 -15.60 -12.58 -3.03
C TRP A 16 -14.25 -13.14 -2.59
N ASN A 17 -13.53 -13.80 -3.50
CA ASN A 17 -12.18 -14.31 -3.22
C ASN A 17 -11.21 -13.15 -2.98
N ALA A 18 -11.33 -12.07 -3.77
CA ALA A 18 -10.53 -10.87 -3.55
C ALA A 18 -10.86 -10.21 -2.20
N PHE A 19 -12.14 -10.10 -1.83
CA PHE A 19 -12.56 -9.51 -0.56
C PHE A 19 -12.02 -10.29 0.64
N PHE A 20 -12.18 -11.61 0.67
CA PHE A 20 -11.70 -12.42 1.80
C PHE A 20 -10.18 -12.57 1.79
N GLY A 21 -9.55 -12.84 0.64
CA GLY A 21 -8.10 -13.01 0.55
C GLY A 21 -7.36 -11.70 0.83
N PHE A 22 -7.77 -10.61 0.21
CA PHE A 22 -7.12 -9.31 0.40
C PHE A 22 -7.53 -8.65 1.72
N GLY A 23 -8.80 -8.76 2.10
CA GLY A 23 -9.30 -8.21 3.36
C GLY A 23 -8.61 -8.83 4.58
N THR A 24 -8.46 -10.17 4.60
CA THR A 24 -7.71 -10.84 5.69
C THR A 24 -6.25 -10.41 5.71
N ASN A 25 -5.58 -10.31 4.56
CA ASN A 25 -4.20 -9.82 4.48
C ASN A 25 -4.06 -8.39 5.03
N ILE A 26 -4.97 -7.47 4.68
CA ILE A 26 -4.97 -6.11 5.23
C ILE A 26 -5.13 -6.13 6.74
N LEU A 27 -6.11 -6.89 7.25
CA LEU A 27 -6.37 -6.96 8.69
C LEU A 27 -5.15 -7.46 9.44
N VAL A 28 -4.50 -8.52 8.96
CA VAL A 28 -3.27 -9.04 9.54
C VAL A 28 -2.16 -7.99 9.49
N ASN A 29 -1.98 -7.29 8.37
CA ASN A 29 -0.96 -6.25 8.25
C ASN A 29 -1.24 -5.05 9.18
N MET A 30 -2.51 -4.67 9.36
CA MET A 30 -2.89 -3.65 10.34
C MET A 30 -2.58 -4.10 11.77
N LEU A 31 -2.83 -5.36 12.11
CA LEU A 31 -2.49 -5.91 13.43
C LEU A 31 -0.97 -5.95 13.64
N VAL A 32 -0.20 -6.37 12.64
CA VAL A 32 1.27 -6.37 12.70
C VAL A 32 1.78 -4.95 12.87
N LEU A 33 1.30 -3.99 12.08
CA LEU A 33 1.68 -2.58 12.22
C LEU A 33 1.34 -2.05 13.62
N THR A 34 0.14 -2.32 14.13
CA THR A 34 -0.27 -1.94 15.49
C THR A 34 0.66 -2.55 16.54
N GLY A 35 1.04 -3.81 16.36
CA GLY A 35 2.01 -4.49 17.21
C GLY A 35 3.40 -3.85 17.17
N LEU A 36 3.89 -3.49 15.98
CA LEU A 36 5.16 -2.78 15.82
C LEU A 36 5.12 -1.40 16.52
N LEU A 37 4.05 -0.64 16.34
CA LEU A 37 3.91 0.68 16.99
C LEU A 37 3.83 0.57 18.52
N ARG A 38 3.11 -0.42 19.04
CA ARG A 38 2.91 -0.61 20.49
C ARG A 38 4.09 -1.26 21.18
N PHE A 39 4.63 -2.35 20.64
CA PHE A 39 5.66 -3.15 21.33
C PHE A 39 7.08 -2.70 21.00
N VAL A 40 7.34 -2.24 19.77
CA VAL A 40 8.68 -1.80 19.34
C VAL A 40 8.90 -0.33 19.66
N LEU A 41 7.96 0.53 19.25
CA LEU A 41 8.06 1.98 19.46
C LEU A 41 7.53 2.43 20.83
N LYS A 42 6.86 1.56 21.59
CA LYS A 42 6.24 1.88 22.90
C LYS A 42 5.32 3.10 22.85
N MET A 43 4.59 3.28 21.74
CA MET A 43 3.67 4.40 21.60
C MET A 43 2.43 4.27 22.49
N PRO A 44 1.82 5.40 22.93
CA PRO A 44 0.58 5.38 23.69
C PRO A 44 -0.58 4.80 22.88
N ASP A 45 -1.34 3.87 23.48
CA ASP A 45 -2.50 3.24 22.86
C ASP A 45 -3.55 4.27 22.39
N SER A 46 -3.70 5.39 23.11
CA SER A 46 -4.62 6.47 22.75
C SER A 46 -4.31 7.11 21.39
N ILE A 47 -3.03 7.17 20.99
CA ILE A 47 -2.62 7.72 19.70
C ILE A 47 -2.77 6.64 18.62
N VAL A 48 -2.34 5.41 18.90
CA VAL A 48 -2.38 4.30 17.95
C VAL A 48 -3.82 3.97 17.55
N PHE A 49 -4.70 3.73 18.52
CA PHE A 49 -6.10 3.37 18.25
C PHE A 49 -6.98 4.59 18.00
N GLY A 50 -6.66 5.76 18.57
CA GLY A 50 -7.50 6.95 18.43
C GLY A 50 -7.24 7.77 17.17
N ARG A 51 -6.02 7.74 16.62
CA ARG A 51 -5.64 8.55 15.44
C ARG A 51 -5.08 7.73 14.30
N ILE A 52 -4.12 6.85 14.56
CA ILE A 52 -3.39 6.15 13.49
C ILE A 52 -4.27 5.10 12.80
N LEU A 53 -4.91 4.21 13.57
CA LEU A 53 -5.74 3.13 13.03
C LEU A 53 -6.97 3.65 12.26
N PRO A 54 -7.73 4.64 12.78
CA PRO A 54 -8.85 5.23 12.05
C PRO A 54 -8.39 5.96 10.78
N ALA A 55 -7.29 6.71 10.85
CA ALA A 55 -6.73 7.39 9.67
C ALA A 55 -6.29 6.41 8.59
N LEU A 56 -5.62 5.32 8.96
CA LEU A 56 -5.26 4.24 8.04
C LEU A 56 -6.49 3.61 7.38
N GLY A 57 -7.50 3.25 8.17
CA GLY A 57 -8.74 2.68 7.64
C GLY A 57 -9.44 3.61 6.64
N LEU A 58 -9.53 4.90 6.97
CA LEU A 58 -10.13 5.91 6.10
C LEU A 58 -9.31 6.09 4.82
N MET A 59 -7.98 6.17 4.91
CA MET A 59 -7.09 6.30 3.76
C MET A 59 -7.18 5.09 2.81
N MET A 60 -7.26 3.87 3.36
CA MET A 60 -7.43 2.65 2.57
C MET A 60 -8.79 2.60 1.88
N CYS A 61 -9.84 3.03 2.58
CA CYS A 61 -11.18 3.15 2.02
C CYS A 61 -11.19 4.14 0.83
N LEU A 62 -10.69 5.36 1.02
CA LEU A 62 -10.62 6.38 -0.02
C LEU A 62 -9.79 5.95 -1.22
N SER A 63 -8.60 5.38 -0.99
CA SER A 63 -7.73 4.92 -2.09
C SER A 63 -8.36 3.78 -2.89
N THR A 64 -9.03 2.84 -2.23
CA THR A 64 -9.74 1.74 -2.91
C THR A 64 -10.91 2.25 -3.74
N PHE A 65 -11.71 3.19 -3.22
CA PHE A 65 -12.77 3.85 -4.01
C PHE A 65 -12.21 4.59 -5.22
N TYR A 66 -11.09 5.27 -5.06
CA TYR A 66 -10.44 5.97 -6.17
C TYR A 66 -9.95 5.00 -7.25
N TYR A 67 -9.30 3.90 -6.88
CA TYR A 67 -8.90 2.86 -7.83
C TYR A 67 -10.09 2.17 -8.49
N ALA A 68 -11.18 1.92 -7.77
CA ALA A 68 -12.42 1.40 -8.34
C ALA A 68 -13.02 2.36 -9.36
N TYR A 69 -13.01 3.67 -9.09
CA TYR A 69 -13.45 4.69 -10.03
C TYR A 69 -12.57 4.73 -11.29
N LEU A 70 -11.24 4.65 -11.14
CA LEU A 70 -10.31 4.61 -12.27
C LEU A 70 -10.51 3.34 -13.12
N ALA A 71 -10.69 2.18 -12.49
CA ALA A 71 -11.00 0.93 -13.17
C ALA A 71 -12.31 1.04 -13.96
N TYR A 72 -13.35 1.62 -13.36
CA TYR A 72 -14.63 1.85 -14.03
C TYR A 72 -14.53 2.82 -15.21
N GLN A 73 -13.76 3.91 -15.07
CA GLN A 73 -13.54 4.86 -16.15
C GLN A 73 -12.73 4.22 -17.30
N LEU A 74 -11.74 3.38 -16.97
CA LEU A 74 -10.95 2.65 -17.96
C LEU A 74 -11.78 1.59 -18.69
N ALA A 75 -12.62 0.84 -17.98
CA ALA A 75 -13.55 -0.13 -18.57
C ALA A 75 -14.51 0.55 -19.56
N LYS A 76 -15.07 1.72 -19.20
CA LYS A 76 -15.88 2.54 -20.11
C LYS A 76 -15.13 3.01 -21.35
N LYS A 77 -13.89 3.49 -21.18
CA LYS A 77 -13.08 4.02 -22.30
C LYS A 77 -12.62 2.94 -23.27
N THR A 78 -12.36 1.73 -22.77
CA THR A 78 -11.80 0.62 -23.56
C THR A 78 -12.84 -0.39 -24.02
N GLY A 79 -14.08 -0.32 -23.53
CA GLY A 79 -15.14 -1.28 -23.82
C GLY A 79 -14.84 -2.70 -23.33
N ARG A 80 -13.85 -2.83 -22.43
CA ARG A 80 -13.37 -4.11 -21.90
C ARG A 80 -14.07 -4.47 -20.58
N ASN A 81 -14.45 -5.73 -20.44
CA ASN A 81 -15.06 -6.27 -19.22
C ASN A 81 -14.06 -6.99 -18.29
N ASP A 82 -12.78 -7.06 -18.65
CA ASP A 82 -11.71 -7.71 -17.88
C ASP A 82 -10.85 -6.73 -17.07
N VAL A 83 -11.36 -5.52 -16.83
CA VAL A 83 -10.67 -4.51 -16.02
C VAL A 83 -10.96 -4.75 -14.54
N CYS A 84 -9.94 -5.14 -13.78
CA CYS A 84 -10.01 -5.34 -12.33
C CYS A 84 -9.39 -4.14 -11.60
N ALA A 85 -10.04 -3.67 -10.54
CA ALA A 85 -9.48 -2.65 -9.67
C ALA A 85 -8.36 -3.26 -8.81
N LEU A 86 -7.18 -2.65 -8.82
CA LEU A 86 -6.11 -3.04 -7.89
C LEU A 86 -6.48 -2.53 -6.49
N PRO A 87 -6.63 -3.42 -5.51
CA PRO A 87 -6.98 -3.00 -4.17
C PRO A 87 -5.75 -2.40 -3.47
N SER A 88 -5.95 -1.33 -2.71
CA SER A 88 -4.89 -0.62 -2.01
C SER A 88 -4.57 -1.31 -0.69
N GLY A 89 -3.30 -1.62 -0.43
CA GLY A 89 -2.86 -2.37 0.74
C GLY A 89 -1.62 -1.80 1.40
N ILE A 90 -1.37 -2.21 2.64
CA ILE A 90 -0.14 -1.87 3.36
C ILE A 90 0.99 -2.74 2.81
N SER A 91 2.07 -2.11 2.37
CA SER A 91 3.27 -2.83 1.94
C SER A 91 4.04 -3.35 3.14
N VAL A 92 4.04 -4.67 3.31
CA VAL A 92 4.76 -5.39 4.38
C VAL A 92 6.24 -5.01 4.44
N PRO A 93 7.07 -5.15 3.39
CA PRO A 93 8.49 -4.80 3.48
C PRO A 93 8.70 -3.32 3.84
N HIS A 94 7.84 -2.45 3.32
CA HIS A 94 7.91 -1.02 3.60
C HIS A 94 7.61 -0.69 5.07
N MET A 95 6.59 -1.32 5.67
CA MET A 95 6.23 -1.05 7.07
C MET A 95 7.36 -1.47 8.04
N PHE A 96 8.06 -2.57 7.73
CA PHE A 96 9.22 -3.02 8.51
C PHE A 96 10.39 -2.05 8.38
N ILE A 97 10.73 -1.64 7.15
CA ILE A 97 11.84 -0.69 6.92
C ILE A 97 11.57 0.63 7.65
N VAL A 98 10.38 1.21 7.49
CA VAL A 98 10.06 2.49 8.15
C VAL A 98 10.09 2.36 9.67
N THR A 99 9.51 1.30 10.22
CA THR A 99 9.47 1.11 11.68
C THR A 99 10.88 0.88 12.25
N PHE A 100 11.64 -0.08 11.71
CA PHE A 100 12.91 -0.51 12.30
C PHE A 100 14.11 0.34 11.89
N VAL A 101 14.15 0.83 10.65
CA VAL A 101 15.32 1.54 10.12
C VAL A 101 15.22 3.04 10.35
N ILE A 102 14.00 3.60 10.37
CA ILE A 102 13.80 5.05 10.46
C ILE A 102 13.26 5.44 11.84
N MET A 103 12.11 4.90 12.23
CA MET A 103 11.43 5.36 13.46
C MET A 103 12.18 4.89 14.72
N LEU A 104 12.56 3.61 14.79
CA LEU A 104 13.19 3.01 15.97
C LEU A 104 14.50 3.70 16.41
N PRO A 105 15.52 3.94 15.56
CA PRO A 105 16.74 4.61 16.01
C PRO A 105 16.49 6.04 16.50
N ILE A 106 15.53 6.74 15.91
CA ILE A 106 15.16 8.11 16.32
C ILE A 106 14.45 8.09 17.68
N THR A 107 13.57 7.11 17.90
CA THR A 107 12.93 6.90 19.21
C THR A 107 13.94 6.52 20.29
N ILE A 108 14.91 5.66 20.00
CA ILE A 108 15.94 5.26 20.98
C ILE A 108 16.86 6.44 21.32
N THR A 109 17.30 7.20 20.32
CA THR A 109 18.19 8.36 20.52
C THR A 109 17.51 9.52 21.23
N THR A 110 16.22 9.74 20.97
CA THR A 110 15.49 10.87 21.55
C THR A 110 14.73 10.50 22.83
N GLY A 111 14.53 9.22 23.09
CA GLY A 111 13.75 8.71 24.22
C GLY A 111 12.23 8.93 24.10
N ASP A 112 11.76 9.51 22.98
CA ASP A 112 10.36 9.87 22.76
C ASP A 112 9.79 9.16 21.52
N PRO A 113 8.80 8.27 21.70
CA PRO A 113 8.10 7.60 20.61
C PRO A 113 7.44 8.55 19.59
N ILE A 114 6.99 9.73 20.05
CA ILE A 114 6.26 10.69 19.22
C ILE A 114 7.20 11.29 18.17
N LYS A 115 8.44 11.61 18.55
CA LYS A 115 9.43 12.13 17.61
C LYS A 115 9.86 11.10 16.57
N GLY A 116 9.92 9.82 16.94
CA GLY A 116 10.13 8.74 15.97
C GLY A 116 8.96 8.64 14.98
N TRP A 117 7.73 8.85 15.46
CA TRP A 117 6.54 8.90 14.59
C TRP A 117 6.54 10.10 13.65
N GLU A 118 6.86 11.30 14.13
CA GLU A 118 7.02 12.50 13.30
C GLU A 118 8.10 12.32 12.23
N ALA A 119 9.25 11.73 12.58
CA ALA A 119 10.29 11.42 11.61
C ALA A 119 9.81 10.40 10.55
N GLY A 120 9.03 9.40 10.95
CA GLY A 120 8.37 8.48 10.03
C GLY A 120 7.41 9.20 9.06
N LEU A 121 6.63 10.16 9.55
CA LEU A 121 5.75 10.97 8.70
C LEU A 121 6.54 11.82 7.70
N VAL A 122 7.63 12.44 8.13
CA VAL A 122 8.52 13.22 7.27
C VAL A 122 9.14 12.33 6.20
N TRP A 123 9.58 11.13 6.57
CA TRP A 123 10.10 10.15 5.61
C TRP A 123 9.07 9.81 4.52
N VAL A 124 7.84 9.45 4.92
CA VAL A 124 6.77 9.09 3.97
C VAL A 124 6.38 10.28 3.09
N PHE A 125 6.46 11.50 3.61
CA PHE A 125 6.22 12.72 2.86
C PHE A 125 7.26 12.89 1.74
N PHE A 126 8.56 12.81 2.06
CA PHE A 126 9.63 12.90 1.05
C PHE A 126 9.58 11.75 0.04
N GLN A 127 9.33 10.52 0.52
CA GLN A 127 9.16 9.35 -0.33
C GLN A 127 8.04 9.55 -1.36
N SER A 128 6.94 10.21 -0.98
CA SER A 128 5.81 10.47 -1.87
C SER A 128 6.21 11.38 -3.05
N PHE A 129 7.06 12.38 -2.84
CA PHE A 129 7.62 13.18 -3.94
C PHE A 129 8.52 12.36 -4.86
N ILE A 130 9.36 11.51 -4.28
CA ILE A 130 10.24 10.60 -5.04
C ILE A 130 9.37 9.66 -5.89
N LEU A 131 8.29 9.11 -5.35
CA LEU A 131 7.35 8.27 -6.09
C LEU A 131 6.63 9.03 -7.20
N MET A 132 6.20 10.27 -6.94
CA MET A 132 5.52 11.10 -7.92
C MET A 132 6.43 11.40 -9.12
N ILE A 133 7.67 11.82 -8.87
CA ILE A 133 8.69 12.04 -9.91
C ILE A 133 9.02 10.71 -10.61
N GLY A 134 9.23 9.66 -9.82
CA GLY A 134 9.50 8.31 -10.30
C GLY A 134 8.39 7.77 -11.20
N GLY A 135 7.12 8.12 -10.97
CA GLY A 135 5.99 7.72 -11.80
C GLY A 135 6.10 8.19 -13.25
N PHE A 136 6.70 9.36 -13.49
CA PHE A 136 6.94 9.87 -14.85
C PHE A 136 8.14 9.20 -15.53
N ILE A 137 9.16 8.84 -14.75
CA ILE A 137 10.41 8.25 -15.25
C ILE A 137 10.30 6.71 -15.36
N ALA A 138 9.42 6.08 -14.59
CA ALA A 138 9.22 4.64 -14.52
C ALA A 138 8.95 3.97 -15.89
N PRO A 139 8.14 4.54 -16.81
CA PRO A 139 7.93 3.96 -18.13
C PRO A 139 9.22 3.92 -18.98
N PHE A 140 10.11 4.90 -18.80
CA PHE A 140 11.40 4.95 -19.49
C PHE A 140 12.37 3.92 -18.90
N ILE A 141 12.49 3.85 -17.58
CA ILE A 141 13.32 2.85 -16.90
C ILE A 141 12.86 1.44 -17.24
N ARG A 142 11.55 1.17 -17.26
CA ARG A 142 11.01 -0.16 -17.61
C ARG A 142 11.35 -0.60 -19.04
N LYS A 143 11.62 0.32 -19.96
CA LYS A 143 12.07 -0.01 -21.34
C LYS A 143 13.54 -0.37 -21.40
N VAL A 144 14.36 0.21 -20.53
CA VAL A 144 15.83 0.00 -20.51
C VAL A 144 16.20 -1.19 -19.60
N THR A 145 15.46 -1.41 -18.52
CA THR A 145 15.77 -2.45 -17.53
C THR A 145 15.32 -3.84 -17.98
N PRO A 146 16.21 -4.86 -17.96
CA PRO A 146 15.84 -6.22 -18.30
C PRO A 146 14.86 -6.82 -17.28
N ARG A 147 13.89 -7.59 -17.76
CA ARG A 147 12.85 -8.22 -16.90
C ARG A 147 13.44 -9.07 -15.77
N ALA A 148 14.60 -9.70 -15.99
CA ALA A 148 15.30 -10.49 -14.98
C ALA A 148 15.68 -9.66 -13.74
N ALA A 149 16.08 -8.39 -13.92
CA ALA A 149 16.43 -7.51 -12.80
C ALA A 149 15.19 -7.16 -11.94
N LEU A 150 14.04 -6.94 -12.58
CA LEU A 150 12.78 -6.66 -11.89
C LEU A 150 12.26 -7.88 -11.10
N LEU A 151 12.43 -9.09 -11.65
CA LEU A 151 12.06 -10.32 -10.96
C LEU A 151 13.00 -10.65 -9.80
N GLY A 152 14.30 -10.32 -9.95
CA GLY A 152 15.30 -10.54 -8.90
C GLY A 152 15.02 -9.75 -7.62
N THR A 153 14.61 -8.48 -7.71
CA THR A 153 14.26 -7.69 -6.52
C THR A 153 13.03 -8.23 -5.80
N LEU A 154 12.03 -8.69 -6.55
CA LEU A 154 10.84 -9.33 -5.97
C LEU A 154 11.20 -10.65 -5.29
N ALA A 155 12.00 -11.48 -5.95
CA ALA A 155 12.47 -12.75 -5.38
C ALA A 155 13.31 -12.56 -4.11
N GLY A 156 14.19 -11.55 -4.09
CA GLY A 156 14.97 -11.20 -2.90
C GLY A 156 14.07 -10.84 -1.71
N VAL A 157 13.08 -9.97 -1.92
CA VAL A 157 12.10 -9.63 -0.87
C VAL A 157 11.32 -10.88 -0.44
N SER A 158 10.87 -11.72 -1.37
CA SER A 158 10.19 -12.97 -1.02
C SER A 158 11.07 -13.90 -0.18
N ILE A 159 12.34 -14.09 -0.53
CA ILE A 159 13.26 -14.94 0.25
C ILE A 159 13.48 -14.34 1.65
N THR A 160 13.72 -13.03 1.76
CA THR A 160 13.99 -12.39 3.06
C THR A 160 12.80 -12.45 4.03
N PHE A 161 11.56 -12.45 3.52
CA PHE A 161 10.36 -12.39 4.36
C PHE A 161 9.56 -13.71 4.43
N ILE A 162 9.77 -14.66 3.50
CA ILE A 162 8.97 -15.89 3.38
C ILE A 162 9.81 -17.17 3.57
N ALA A 163 11.10 -17.18 3.22
CA ALA A 163 11.96 -18.36 3.40
C ALA A 163 12.47 -18.49 4.83
#